data_AF-A0A5E7YRR3-F1
#
_entry.id   AF-A0A5E7YRR3-F1
#
_cell.length_a   1.000
_cell.length_b   1.000
_cell.length_c   1.000
_cell.angle_alpha   90.00
_cell.angle_beta   90.00
_cell.angle_gamma   90.00
#
_symmetry.space_group_name_H-M   'P 1'
#
loop_
_entity.id
_entity.type
_entity.pdbx_description
1 polymer ?
#
loop_
_entity_poly.entity_id
_entity_poly.type
_entity_poly.pdbx_seq_one_letter_code
_entity_poly.pdbx_strand_id
1 'polypeptide(L)'
;MSGRIRLLLGIVACFIAAIIGVFVGRALLPPRAQPGSELHDVLHHKLALDANQEARLEVLEQRFAVQRRAFELELRANNARLAEAIEAEHGNGPRVAAAVDQSHAVMGELQKATLAHIFAMRQLLRPNQTGQFDQAVVKALTDDAR
;
A
#
# COMPACT_ATOMS: atom_id res chain seq x y z
N MET A 1 8.40 11.91 -46.19
CA MET A 1 8.17 11.90 -44.72
C MET A 1 9.51 12.05 -44.01
N SER A 2 9.76 13.22 -43.41
CA SER A 2 11.05 13.57 -42.80
C SER A 2 11.39 12.64 -41.63
N GLY A 3 12.67 12.27 -41.48
CA GLY A 3 13.13 11.32 -40.44
C GLY A 3 12.72 11.67 -39.01
N ARG A 4 12.51 12.97 -38.72
CA ARG A 4 11.97 13.47 -37.45
C ARG A 4 10.54 12.99 -37.15
N ILE A 5 9.69 12.89 -38.18
CA ILE A 5 8.30 12.42 -38.03
C ILE A 5 8.27 10.92 -37.72
N ARG A 6 9.16 10.13 -38.34
CA ARG A 6 9.30 8.69 -38.04
C ARG A 6 9.83 8.45 -36.63
N LEU A 7 10.79 9.28 -36.17
CA LEU A 7 11.31 9.20 -34.81
C LEU A 7 10.21 9.52 -33.78
N LEU A 8 9.46 10.60 -33.99
CA LEU A 8 8.33 10.99 -33.12
C LEU A 8 7.25 9.89 -33.06
N LEU A 9 6.88 9.32 -34.21
CA LEU A 9 5.94 8.20 -34.26
C LEU A 9 6.46 6.96 -33.52
N GLY A 10 7.75 6.67 -33.62
CA GLY A 10 8.40 5.58 -32.87
C GLY A 10 8.34 5.79 -31.36
N ILE A 11 8.66 7.01 -30.89
CA ILE A 11 8.62 7.36 -29.45
C ILE A 11 7.19 7.23 -28.91
N VAL A 12 6.20 7.77 -29.62
CA VAL A 12 4.79 7.69 -29.22
C VAL A 12 4.31 6.23 -29.19
N ALA A 13 4.68 5.42 -30.19
CA ALA A 13 4.33 4.01 -30.23
C ALA A 13 4.95 3.22 -29.05
N CYS A 14 6.22 3.46 -28.72
CA CYS A 14 6.86 2.86 -27.56
C CYS A 14 6.20 3.26 -26.23
N PHE A 15 5.81 4.53 -26.10
CA PHE A 15 5.14 5.04 -24.91
C PHE A 15 3.76 4.40 -24.71
N ILE A 16 2.97 4.29 -25.78
CA ILE A 16 1.66 3.62 -25.75
C ILE A 16 1.83 2.13 -25.42
N ALA A 17 2.81 1.45 -26.04
CA ALA A 17 3.10 0.05 -25.75
C ALA A 17 3.51 -0.17 -24.28
N ALA A 18 4.29 0.75 -23.70
CA ALA A 18 4.67 0.69 -22.29
C ALA A 18 3.46 0.85 -21.37
N ILE A 19 2.56 1.81 -21.64
CA ILE A 19 1.33 2.00 -20.86
C ILE A 19 0.45 0.75 -20.92
N ILE A 20 0.21 0.22 -22.13
CA ILE A 20 -0.58 -1.01 -22.31
C ILE A 20 0.08 -2.18 -21.57
N GLY A 21 1.40 -2.33 -21.66
CA GLY A 21 2.16 -3.37 -20.96
C GLY A 21 2.00 -3.28 -19.43
N VAL A 22 2.00 -2.07 -18.86
CA VAL A 22 1.77 -1.87 -17.42
C VAL A 22 0.34 -2.22 -17.02
N PHE A 23 -0.67 -1.80 -17.79
CA PHE A 23 -2.08 -2.10 -17.50
C PHE A 23 -2.38 -3.60 -17.62
N VAL A 24 -1.93 -4.25 -18.69
CA VAL A 24 -2.08 -5.69 -18.91
C VAL A 24 -1.29 -6.48 -17.86
N GLY A 25 -0.06 -6.04 -17.55
CA GLY A 25 0.75 -6.61 -16.48
C GLY A 25 0.02 -6.56 -15.13
N ARG A 26 -0.60 -5.43 -14.77
CA ARG A 26 -1.38 -5.32 -13.52
C ARG A 26 -2.70 -6.08 -13.53
N ALA A 27 -3.29 -6.34 -14.70
CA ALA A 27 -4.53 -7.11 -14.81
C ALA A 27 -4.29 -8.63 -14.75
N LEU A 28 -3.16 -9.09 -15.29
CA LEU A 28 -2.80 -10.51 -15.34
C LEU A 28 -1.95 -10.98 -14.15
N LEU A 29 -1.16 -10.09 -13.56
CA LEU A 29 -0.41 -10.39 -12.34
C LEU A 29 -1.32 -10.11 -11.14
N PRO A 30 -1.61 -11.10 -10.29
CA PRO A 30 -2.36 -10.86 -9.07
C PRO A 30 -1.65 -9.76 -8.26
N PRO A 31 -2.40 -8.82 -7.65
CA PRO A 31 -1.79 -7.86 -6.75
C PRO A 31 -0.99 -8.64 -5.71
N ARG A 32 0.31 -8.30 -5.54
CA ARG A 32 1.14 -8.88 -4.48
C ARG A 32 0.31 -8.89 -3.21
N ALA A 33 0.18 -10.08 -2.60
CA ALA A 33 -0.54 -10.25 -1.35
C ALA A 33 -0.09 -9.14 -0.41
N GLN A 34 -1.04 -8.33 0.07
CA GLN A 34 -0.71 -7.27 1.01
C GLN A 34 -0.08 -7.95 2.23
N PRO A 35 0.97 -7.39 2.85
CA PRO A 35 1.62 -7.96 4.05
C PRO A 35 0.66 -8.31 5.22
N GLY A 36 -0.61 -7.89 5.13
CA GLY A 36 -1.67 -8.26 6.05
C GLY A 36 -2.36 -9.61 5.83
N SER A 37 -2.28 -10.27 4.67
CA SER A 37 -3.05 -11.52 4.45
C SER A 37 -2.54 -12.68 5.29
N GLU A 38 -1.22 -12.82 5.47
CA GLU A 38 -0.65 -13.86 6.35
C GLU A 38 -0.94 -13.59 7.82
N LEU A 39 -0.86 -12.33 8.27
CA LEU A 39 -1.18 -11.97 9.66
C LEU A 39 -2.67 -12.15 9.97
N HIS A 40 -3.52 -11.82 9.00
CA HIS A 40 -4.97 -12.01 9.10
C HIS A 40 -5.33 -13.51 9.15
N ASP A 41 -4.67 -14.36 8.37
CA ASP A 41 -4.83 -15.82 8.46
C ASP A 41 -4.39 -16.39 9.81
N VAL A 42 -3.30 -15.88 10.39
CA VAL A 42 -2.89 -16.30 11.74
C VAL A 42 -3.92 -15.86 12.78
N LEU A 43 -4.45 -14.64 12.67
CA LEU A 43 -5.46 -14.11 13.59
C LEU A 43 -6.79 -14.87 13.53
N HIS A 44 -7.24 -15.27 12.34
CA HIS A 44 -8.56 -15.88 12.16
C HIS A 44 -8.56 -17.42 12.15
N HIS A 45 -7.46 -18.06 11.75
CA HIS A 45 -7.42 -19.53 11.64
C HIS A 45 -6.48 -20.21 12.64
N LYS A 46 -5.44 -19.54 13.13
CA LYS A 46 -4.44 -20.17 14.03
C LYS A 46 -4.60 -19.76 15.48
N LEU A 47 -5.04 -18.53 15.73
CA LEU A 47 -5.40 -18.04 17.05
C LEU A 47 -6.87 -18.38 17.30
N ALA A 48 -7.13 -19.33 18.19
CA ALA A 48 -8.47 -19.66 18.66
C ALA A 48 -8.99 -18.51 19.55
N LEU A 49 -9.47 -17.44 18.92
CA LEU A 49 -10.09 -16.30 19.58
C LEU A 49 -11.44 -16.73 20.17
N ASP A 50 -11.77 -16.22 21.36
CA ASP A 50 -13.12 -16.36 21.89
C ASP A 50 -14.05 -15.27 21.32
N ALA A 51 -15.36 -15.46 21.48
CA ALA A 51 -16.37 -14.54 20.95
C ALA A 51 -16.21 -13.09 21.44
N ASN A 52 -15.64 -12.87 22.64
CA ASN A 52 -15.38 -11.53 23.15
C ASN A 52 -14.18 -10.89 22.44
N GLN A 53 -13.12 -11.66 22.21
CA GLN A 53 -11.95 -11.24 21.46
C GLN A 53 -12.31 -10.91 20.01
N GLU A 54 -13.12 -11.75 19.36
CA GLU A 54 -13.61 -11.53 17.99
C GLU A 54 -14.42 -10.24 17.87
N ALA A 55 -15.38 -10.01 18.76
CA ALA A 55 -16.19 -8.79 18.74
C ALA A 55 -15.35 -7.52 18.92
N ARG A 56 -14.32 -7.55 19.79
CA ARG A 56 -13.39 -6.42 19.97
C ARG A 56 -12.48 -6.23 18.76
N LEU A 57 -12.03 -7.33 18.16
CA LEU A 57 -11.20 -7.31 16.96
C LEU A 57 -11.97 -6.71 15.79
N GLU A 58 -13.25 -7.07 15.60
CA GLU A 58 -14.08 -6.51 14.54
C GLU A 58 -14.21 -4.98 14.64
N VAL A 59 -14.48 -4.46 15.84
CA VAL A 59 -14.55 -3.01 16.09
C VAL A 59 -13.21 -2.34 15.79
N LEU A 60 -12.10 -2.97 16.17
CA LEU A 60 -10.75 -2.47 15.90
C LEU A 60 -10.47 -2.42 14.38
N GLU A 61 -10.82 -3.49 13.65
CA GLU A 61 -10.67 -3.59 12.19
C GLU A 61 -11.52 -2.55 11.45
N GLN A 62 -12.79 -2.37 11.84
CA GLN A 62 -13.65 -1.35 11.23
C GLN A 62 -13.07 0.06 11.40
N ARG A 63 -12.55 0.38 12.59
CA ARG A 63 -11.90 1.67 12.84
C ARG A 63 -10.65 1.85 12.00
N PHE A 64 -9.80 0.83 11.92
CA PHE A 64 -8.58 0.89 11.12
C PHE A 64 -8.90 0.99 9.62
N ALA A 65 -9.93 0.31 9.13
CA ALA A 65 -10.37 0.40 7.74
C ALA A 65 -10.74 1.83 7.33
N VAL A 66 -11.44 2.57 8.20
CA VAL A 66 -11.76 3.99 7.98
C VAL A 66 -10.48 4.83 7.92
N GLN A 67 -9.57 4.64 8.87
CA GLN A 67 -8.31 5.38 8.92
C GLN A 67 -7.42 5.10 7.69
N ARG A 68 -7.28 3.83 7.32
CA ARG A 68 -6.54 3.42 6.11
C ARG A 68 -7.15 4.04 4.87
N ARG A 69 -8.48 4.07 4.77
CA ARG A 69 -9.17 4.67 3.63
C ARG A 69 -8.90 6.18 3.50
N ALA A 70 -8.80 6.90 4.62
CA ALA A 70 -8.43 8.31 4.62
C ALA A 70 -7.03 8.53 4.02
N PHE A 71 -6.03 7.77 4.48
CA PHE A 71 -4.67 7.83 3.93
C PHE A 71 -4.62 7.46 2.43
N GLU A 72 -5.35 6.42 2.01
CA GLU A 72 -5.45 6.05 0.59
C GLU A 72 -6.00 7.18 -0.28
N LEU A 73 -7.02 7.90 0.21
CA LEU A 73 -7.60 9.04 -0.50
C LEU A 73 -6.61 10.20 -0.57
N GLU A 74 -5.87 10.46 0.49
CA GLU A 74 -4.84 11.50 0.52
C GLU A 74 -3.69 11.19 -0.44
N LEU A 75 -3.23 9.93 -0.51
CA LEU A 75 -2.26 9.48 -1.51
C LEU A 75 -2.77 9.66 -2.94
N ARG A 76 -4.05 9.36 -3.21
CA ARG A 76 -4.66 9.62 -4.53
C ARG A 76 -4.68 11.12 -4.86
N ALA A 77 -4.98 11.98 -3.88
CA ALA A 77 -4.95 13.42 -4.06
C ALA A 77 -3.52 13.93 -4.33
N ASN A 78 -2.51 13.37 -3.64
CA ASN A 78 -1.10 13.68 -3.90
C ASN A 78 -0.68 13.28 -5.32
N ASN A 79 -1.14 12.12 -5.82
CA ASN A 79 -0.87 11.71 -7.20
C ASN A 79 -1.51 12.67 -8.23
N ALA A 80 -2.70 13.19 -7.95
CA ALA A 80 -3.32 14.21 -8.81
C ALA A 80 -2.49 15.52 -8.82
N ARG A 81 -2.02 15.97 -7.66
CA ARG A 81 -1.12 17.14 -7.54
C ARG A 81 0.21 16.93 -8.26
N LEU A 82 0.76 15.72 -8.17
CA LEU A 82 1.99 15.34 -8.87
C LEU A 82 1.79 15.38 -10.39
N ALA A 83 0.68 14.84 -10.90
CA ALA A 83 0.37 14.89 -12.33
C ALA A 83 0.28 16.34 -12.84
N GLU A 84 -0.45 17.20 -12.12
CA GLU A 84 -0.54 18.63 -12.44
C GLU A 84 0.83 19.33 -12.42
N ALA A 85 1.69 18.98 -11.45
CA ALA A 85 3.05 19.52 -11.37
C ALA A 85 3.94 19.07 -12.55
N ILE A 86 3.84 17.82 -12.96
CA ILE A 86 4.58 17.29 -14.12
C ILE A 86 4.13 17.98 -15.41
N GLU A 87 2.82 18.22 -15.57
CA GLU A 87 2.29 18.96 -16.71
C GLU A 87 2.73 20.42 -16.73
N ALA A 88 2.86 21.07 -15.56
CA ALA A 88 3.27 22.47 -15.49
C ALA A 88 4.79 22.67 -15.65
N GLU A 89 5.59 21.78 -15.07
CA GLU A 89 7.05 21.97 -14.96
C GLU A 89 7.84 21.18 -16.01
N HIS A 90 7.22 20.16 -16.64
CA HIS A 90 7.84 19.29 -17.65
C HIS A 90 9.23 18.74 -17.26
N GLY A 91 9.46 18.59 -15.96
CA GLY A 91 10.72 18.19 -15.36
C GLY A 91 10.57 18.00 -13.85
N ASN A 92 11.64 17.57 -13.18
CA ASN A 92 11.66 17.41 -11.73
C ASN A 92 11.88 18.76 -11.03
N GLY A 93 10.87 19.64 -11.14
CA GLY A 93 10.87 20.97 -10.54
C GLY A 93 10.41 20.96 -9.08
N PRO A 94 10.33 22.15 -8.46
CA PRO A 94 10.01 22.27 -7.03
C PRO A 94 8.60 21.76 -6.69
N ARG A 95 7.60 21.87 -7.58
CA ARG A 95 6.26 21.33 -7.30
C ARG A 95 6.25 19.80 -7.37
N VAL A 96 6.97 19.22 -8.32
CA VAL A 96 7.10 17.75 -8.43
C VAL A 96 7.76 17.19 -7.16
N ALA A 97 8.87 17.78 -6.72
CA ALA A 97 9.54 17.39 -5.48
C ALA A 97 8.62 17.50 -4.25
N ALA A 98 7.91 18.62 -4.11
CA ALA A 98 7.00 18.83 -2.99
C ALA A 98 5.83 17.81 -2.95
N ALA A 99 5.27 17.45 -4.11
CA ALA A 99 4.20 16.45 -4.19
C ALA A 99 4.69 15.04 -3.83
N VAL A 100 5.92 14.70 -4.21
CA VAL A 100 6.58 13.44 -3.82
C VAL A 100 6.84 13.41 -2.31
N ASP A 101 7.39 14.47 -1.74
CA ASP A 101 7.66 14.55 -0.30
C ASP A 101 6.38 14.44 0.54
N GLN A 102 5.29 15.09 0.11
CA GLN A 102 3.98 14.93 0.74
C GLN A 102 3.47 13.48 0.65
N SER A 103 3.70 12.81 -0.48
CA SER A 103 3.36 11.39 -0.63
C SER A 103 4.16 10.51 0.33
N HIS A 104 5.45 10.77 0.50
CA HIS A 104 6.29 10.06 1.47
C HIS A 104 5.84 10.27 2.91
N ALA A 105 5.46 11.49 3.28
CA ALA A 105 4.95 11.79 4.62
C ALA A 105 3.67 10.98 4.92
N VAL A 106 2.69 11.00 4.02
CA VAL A 106 1.43 10.25 4.17
C VAL A 106 1.68 8.74 4.19
N MET A 107 2.59 8.24 3.36
CA MET A 107 2.98 6.83 3.36
C MET A 107 3.61 6.43 4.70
N GLY A 108 4.46 7.27 5.27
CA GLY A 108 5.04 7.07 6.60
C GLY A 108 4.00 7.03 7.72
N GLU A 109 3.02 7.92 7.68
CA GLU A 109 1.91 7.92 8.65
C GLU A 109 1.02 6.68 8.51
N LEU A 110 0.74 6.23 7.29
CA LEU A 110 0.04 4.97 7.04
C LEU A 110 0.80 3.76 7.61
N GLN A 111 2.14 3.74 7.45
CA GLN A 111 2.98 2.67 7.99
C GLN A 111 2.94 2.67 9.54
N LYS A 112 3.07 3.84 10.17
CA LYS A 112 2.94 3.98 11.63
C LYS A 112 1.56 3.52 12.13
N ALA A 113 0.49 3.92 11.45
CA ALA A 113 -0.87 3.52 11.80
C ALA A 113 -1.07 2.00 11.67
N THR A 114 -0.47 1.38 10.66
CA THR A 114 -0.51 -0.08 10.46
C THR A 114 0.20 -0.80 11.61
N LEU A 115 1.39 -0.35 12.01
CA LEU A 115 2.10 -0.92 13.17
C LEU A 115 1.30 -0.73 14.47
N ALA A 116 0.71 0.44 14.67
CA ALA A 116 -0.14 0.70 15.83
C ALA A 116 -1.36 -0.24 15.87
N HIS A 117 -1.99 -0.50 14.71
CA HIS A 117 -3.08 -1.47 14.57
C HIS A 117 -2.64 -2.89 14.95
N ILE A 118 -1.47 -3.33 14.47
CA ILE A 118 -0.89 -4.64 14.82
C ILE A 118 -0.71 -4.78 16.34
N PHE A 119 -0.15 -3.77 17.00
CA PHE A 119 0.02 -3.81 18.46
C PHE A 119 -1.32 -3.72 19.21
N ALA A 120 -2.32 -3.01 18.68
CA ALA A 120 -3.66 -2.99 19.26
C ALA A 120 -4.33 -4.37 19.18
N MET A 121 -4.16 -5.11 18.08
CA MET A 121 -4.62 -6.50 17.98
C MET A 121 -3.93 -7.40 19.02
N ARG A 122 -2.61 -7.23 19.20
CA ARG A 122 -1.84 -7.97 20.21
C ARG A 122 -2.39 -7.79 21.63
N GLN A 123 -2.88 -6.59 21.96
CA GLN A 123 -3.43 -6.27 23.29
C GLN A 123 -4.75 -6.99 23.58
N LEU A 124 -5.45 -7.50 22.56
CA LEU A 124 -6.67 -8.30 22.74
C LEU A 124 -6.37 -9.77 23.09
N LEU A 125 -5.12 -10.21 22.90
CA LEU A 125 -4.72 -11.59 23.07
C LEU A 125 -4.36 -11.92 24.52
N ARG A 126 -4.64 -13.16 24.91
CA ARG A 126 -4.21 -13.73 26.20
C ARG A 126 -2.71 -14.07 26.16
N PRO A 127 -2.02 -14.18 27.31
CA PRO A 127 -0.59 -14.48 27.35
C PRO A 127 -0.17 -15.76 26.61
N ASN A 128 -1.05 -16.77 26.54
CA ASN A 128 -0.80 -18.01 25.82
C ASN A 128 -0.98 -17.89 24.29
N GLN A 129 -1.59 -16.80 23.80
CA GLN A 129 -1.82 -16.51 22.39
C GLN A 129 -0.74 -15.59 21.80
N THR A 130 -0.16 -14.68 22.61
CA THR A 130 0.76 -13.65 22.11
C THR A 130 2.03 -14.21 21.46
N GLY A 131 2.54 -15.36 21.92
CA GLY A 131 3.75 -15.95 21.34
C GLY A 131 3.59 -16.34 19.86
N GLN A 132 2.44 -16.91 19.49
CA GLN A 132 2.17 -17.27 18.10
C GLN A 132 1.93 -16.03 17.23
N PHE A 133 1.26 -15.02 17.78
CA PHE A 133 1.07 -13.73 17.12
C PHE A 133 2.41 -13.04 16.85
N ASP A 134 3.28 -12.94 17.85
CA ASP A 134 4.58 -12.27 17.73
C ASP A 134 5.47 -12.95 16.67
N GLN A 135 5.47 -14.29 16.62
CA GLN A 135 6.18 -15.04 15.58
C GLN A 135 5.64 -14.76 14.17
N ALA A 136 4.32 -14.68 14.02
CA ALA A 136 3.69 -14.37 12.74
C ALA A 136 4.01 -12.95 12.26
N VAL A 137 4.01 -11.97 13.18
CA VAL A 137 4.41 -10.59 12.88
C VAL A 137 5.87 -10.53 12.43
N VAL A 138 6.77 -11.17 13.17
CA VAL A 138 8.20 -11.21 12.79
C VAL A 138 8.37 -11.84 11.40
N LYS A 139 7.73 -12.99 11.15
CA LYS A 139 7.79 -13.67 9.85
C LYS A 139 7.29 -12.76 8.72
N ALA A 140 6.14 -12.12 8.89
CA ALA A 140 5.58 -11.22 7.88
C ALA A 140 6.49 -10.02 7.58
N LEU A 141 7.20 -9.51 8.60
CA LEU A 141 8.17 -8.41 8.42
C LEU A 141 9.50 -8.85 7.79
N THR A 142 9.87 -10.13 7.90
CA THR A 142 11.14 -10.66 7.36
C THR A 142 11.00 -11.36 6.01
N ASP A 143 9.80 -11.79 5.63
CA ASP A 143 9.56 -12.50 4.36
C ASP A 143 9.60 -11.58 3.14
N ASP A 144 9.31 -10.28 3.31
CA ASP A 144 9.51 -9.25 2.27
C ASP A 144 11.01 -9.01 1.94
N ALA A 145 11.93 -9.56 2.74
CA ALA A 145 13.38 -9.40 2.57
C ALA A 145 14.04 -10.53 1.74
N ARG A 146 13.27 -11.42 1.10
CA ARG A 146 13.78 -12.48 0.20
C ARG A 146 13.34 -12.33 -1.25
#